data_AF-A0A0J8GBM1-F1
#
_entry.id   AF-A0A0J8GBM1-F1
#
_cell.length_a   1.000
_cell.length_b   1.000
_cell.length_c   1.000
_cell.angle_alpha   90.00
_cell.angle_beta   90.00
_cell.angle_gamma   90.00
#
_symmetry.space_group_name_H-M   'P 1'
#
loop_
_entity.id
_entity.type
_entity.pdbx_description
1 polymer ?
#
loop_
_entity_poly.entity_id
_entity_poly.type
_entity_poly.pdbx_seq_one_letter_code
_entity_poly.pdbx_strand_id
1 'polypeptide(L)'
;MKIAKIIWHIIGISCAAMILPSFVSSITTAILSLQPQRMVIFFMYPMMTSRAAAEVSSARAFLNMGLGYLMYIIAFVYVILLTRQIINWYKKAKKYDAEHN
;
A
#
# COMPACT_ATOMS: atom_id res chain seq x y z
N MET A 1 -2.27 -21.83 -11.51
CA MET A 1 -1.51 -21.36 -10.32
C MET A 1 -0.43 -20.31 -10.61
N LYS A 2 0.40 -20.43 -11.67
CA LYS A 2 1.44 -19.42 -11.97
C LYS A 2 0.85 -18.05 -12.39
N ILE A 3 -0.16 -18.06 -13.26
CA ILE A 3 -0.80 -16.83 -13.78
C ILE A 3 -1.47 -16.01 -12.66
N ALA A 4 -2.22 -16.65 -11.76
CA ALA A 4 -2.86 -15.96 -10.63
C ALA A 4 -1.84 -15.28 -9.69
N LYS A 5 -0.67 -15.91 -9.46
CA LYS A 5 0.42 -15.28 -8.68
C LYS A 5 0.98 -14.04 -9.38
N ILE A 6 1.16 -14.11 -10.71
CA ILE A 6 1.62 -12.96 -11.50
C ILE A 6 0.62 -11.81 -11.41
N ILE A 7 -0.67 -12.09 -11.58
CA ILE A 7 -1.74 -11.07 -11.44
C ILE A 7 -1.72 -10.44 -10.05
N TRP A 8 -1.58 -11.25 -8.99
CA TRP A 8 -1.47 -10.73 -7.61
C TRP A 8 -0.27 -9.80 -7.42
N HIS A 9 0.89 -10.15 -7.98
CA HIS A 9 2.08 -9.27 -7.93
C HIS A 9 1.85 -7.97 -8.69
N ILE A 10 1.25 -8.01 -9.88
CA ILE A 10 0.95 -6.80 -10.66
C ILE A 10 0.01 -5.87 -9.88
N ILE A 11 -1.08 -6.41 -9.35
CA ILE A 11 -2.06 -5.64 -8.57
C ILE A 11 -1.41 -5.07 -7.30
N GLY A 12 -0.67 -5.90 -6.56
CA GLY A 12 0.01 -5.49 -5.33
C GLY A 12 1.06 -4.41 -5.54
N ILE A 13 1.90 -4.55 -6.58
CA ILE A 13 2.92 -3.56 -6.94
C ILE A 13 2.25 -2.25 -7.35
N SER A 14 1.22 -2.32 -8.18
CA SER A 14 0.51 -1.12 -8.66
C SER A 14 -0.11 -0.36 -7.49
N CYS A 15 -0.82 -1.06 -6.59
CA CYS A 15 -1.40 -0.44 -5.39
C CYS A 15 -0.31 0.16 -4.49
N ALA A 16 0.77 -0.59 -4.23
CA ALA A 16 1.88 -0.10 -3.43
C ALA A 16 2.54 1.14 -4.05
N ALA A 17 2.84 1.14 -5.34
CA ALA A 17 3.47 2.26 -6.04
C ALA A 17 2.62 3.53 -6.02
N MET A 18 1.29 3.40 -6.06
CA MET A 18 0.38 4.54 -5.99
C MET A 18 0.26 5.11 -4.56
N ILE A 19 0.44 4.29 -3.54
CA ILE A 19 0.14 4.65 -2.14
C ILE A 19 1.40 5.01 -1.36
N LEU A 20 2.49 4.24 -1.51
CA LEU A 20 3.71 4.39 -0.73
C LEU A 20 4.30 5.81 -0.80
N PRO A 21 4.46 6.44 -1.97
CA PRO A 21 5.07 7.76 -2.05
C PRO A 21 4.28 8.80 -1.24
N SER A 22 2.94 8.77 -1.34
CA SER A 22 2.04 9.64 -0.59
C SER A 22 2.08 9.34 0.92
N PHE A 23 2.12 8.05 1.28
CA PHE A 23 2.24 7.61 2.66
C PHE A 23 3.55 8.08 3.31
N VAL A 24 4.69 7.79 2.66
CA VAL A 24 6.02 8.18 3.13
C VAL A 24 6.10 9.70 3.29
N SER A 25 5.70 10.46 2.26
CA SER A 25 5.69 11.92 2.34
C SER A 25 4.82 12.44 3.47
N SER A 26 3.62 11.90 3.65
CA SER A 26 2.67 12.33 4.70
C SER A 26 3.19 12.02 6.10
N ILE A 27 3.76 10.84 6.32
CA ILE A 27 4.35 10.42 7.60
C ILE A 27 5.60 11.23 7.91
N THR A 28 6.53 11.32 6.95
CA THR A 28 7.77 12.09 7.10
C THR A 28 7.47 13.55 7.39
N THR A 29 6.56 14.17 6.65
CA THR A 29 6.16 15.56 6.90
C THR A 29 5.50 15.70 8.27
N ALA A 30 4.59 14.80 8.65
CA ALA A 30 3.92 14.87 9.95
C ALA A 30 4.91 14.80 11.12
N ILE A 31 5.95 13.97 11.00
CA ILE A 31 7.00 13.83 12.01
C ILE A 31 7.94 15.05 12.00
N LEU A 32 8.51 15.38 10.84
CA LEU A 32 9.56 16.41 10.74
C LEU A 32 9.03 17.83 10.95
N SER A 33 7.78 18.10 10.55
CA SER A 33 7.17 19.43 10.68
C SER A 33 6.17 19.53 11.85
N LEU A 34 6.05 18.48 12.67
CA LEU A 34 5.09 18.40 13.78
C LEU A 34 3.64 18.69 13.32
N GLN A 35 3.28 18.22 12.12
CA GLN A 35 1.97 18.42 11.50
C GLN A 35 1.17 17.09 11.47
N PRO A 36 0.60 16.64 12.59
CA PRO A 36 -0.15 15.37 12.63
C PRO A 36 -1.35 15.37 11.68
N GLN A 37 -1.91 16.54 11.35
CA GLN A 37 -2.98 16.67 10.35
C GLN A 37 -2.62 16.07 8.98
N ARG A 38 -1.34 16.04 8.59
CA ARG A 38 -0.90 15.45 7.31
C ARG A 38 -1.14 13.94 7.26
N MET A 39 -0.96 13.23 8.37
CA MET A 39 -1.32 11.82 8.48
C MET A 39 -2.82 11.61 8.32
N VAL A 40 -3.63 12.44 8.98
CA VAL A 40 -5.09 12.36 8.90
C VAL A 40 -5.56 12.55 7.45
N ILE A 41 -5.02 13.55 6.75
CA ILE A 41 -5.34 13.84 5.35
C ILE A 41 -5.06 12.63 4.45
N PHE A 42 -3.93 11.93 4.66
CA PHE A 42 -3.62 10.72 3.89
C PHE A 42 -4.69 9.63 4.03
N PHE A 43 -5.19 9.39 5.25
CA PHE A 43 -6.25 8.40 5.50
C PHE A 43 -7.63 8.88 5.05
N MET A 44 -7.85 10.20 5.00
CA MET A 44 -9.07 10.79 4.48
C MET A 44 -9.09 10.92 2.95
N TYR A 45 -7.95 10.74 2.28
CA TYR A 45 -7.81 10.99 0.85
C TYR A 45 -8.86 10.26 -0.02
N PRO A 46 -9.18 8.96 0.20
CA PRO A 46 -10.26 8.31 -0.53
C PRO A 46 -11.65 8.95 -0.32
N MET A 47 -11.95 9.47 0.86
CA MET A 47 -13.19 10.22 1.11
C MET A 47 -13.18 11.57 0.37
N MET A 48 -12.04 12.26 0.37
CA MET A 48 -11.88 13.56 -0.29
C MET A 48 -12.06 13.45 -1.81
N THR A 49 -11.44 12.44 -2.45
CA THR A 49 -11.59 12.20 -3.88
C THR A 49 -12.99 11.72 -4.25
N SER A 50 -13.66 11.01 -3.34
CA SER A 50 -15.03 10.57 -3.53
C SER A 50 -16.06 11.69 -3.46
N ARG A 51 -15.78 12.74 -2.67
CA ARG A 51 -16.62 13.94 -2.66
C ARG A 51 -16.71 14.59 -4.04
N ALA A 52 -15.60 14.67 -4.78
CA ALA A 52 -15.62 15.16 -6.15
C ALA A 52 -16.44 14.26 -7.09
N ALA A 53 -16.45 12.94 -6.86
CA ALA A 53 -17.29 12.01 -7.63
C ALA A 53 -18.79 12.08 -7.25
N ALA A 54 -19.11 12.59 -6.06
CA ALA A 54 -20.48 12.76 -5.58
C ALA A 54 -21.25 13.84 -6.34
N GLU A 55 -20.54 14.80 -6.94
CA GLU A 55 -21.12 15.81 -7.84
C GLU A 55 -21.74 15.18 -9.10
N VAL A 56 -21.30 13.96 -9.46
CA VAL A 56 -21.80 13.22 -10.63
C VAL A 56 -22.80 12.14 -10.23
N SER A 57 -22.51 11.37 -9.18
CA SER A 57 -23.42 10.33 -8.66
C SER A 57 -22.99 9.86 -7.28
N SER A 58 -23.95 9.75 -6.36
CA SER A 58 -23.75 9.18 -5.01
C SER A 58 -23.24 7.73 -5.06
N ALA A 59 -23.72 6.92 -6.00
CA ALA A 59 -23.26 5.55 -6.18
C ALA A 59 -21.79 5.48 -6.64
N ARG A 60 -21.39 6.38 -7.56
CA ARG A 60 -19.99 6.48 -8.02
C ARG A 60 -19.06 6.97 -6.90
N ALA A 61 -19.52 7.91 -6.08
CA ALA A 61 -18.77 8.36 -4.91
C ALA A 61 -18.50 7.21 -3.93
N PHE A 62 -19.52 6.41 -3.62
CA PHE A 62 -19.36 5.28 -2.71
C PHE A 62 -18.39 4.22 -3.28
N LEU A 63 -18.50 3.91 -4.58
CA LEU A 63 -17.59 2.99 -5.25
C LEU A 63 -16.15 3.49 -5.27
N ASN A 64 -15.93 4.77 -5.59
CA ASN A 64 -14.58 5.35 -5.56
C ASN A 64 -13.97 5.33 -4.16
N MET A 65 -14.78 5.60 -3.13
CA MET A 65 -14.32 5.57 -1.74
C MET A 65 -13.91 4.14 -1.36
N GLY A 66 -14.78 3.18 -1.65
CA GLY A 66 -14.53 1.76 -1.39
C GLY A 66 -13.29 1.25 -2.11
N LEU A 67 -13.12 1.57 -3.39
CA LEU A 67 -11.96 1.19 -4.18
C LEU A 67 -10.66 1.83 -3.64
N GLY A 68 -10.70 3.11 -3.27
CA GLY A 68 -9.54 3.79 -2.69
C GLY A 68 -9.07 3.14 -1.39
N TYR A 69 -9.99 2.83 -0.47
CA TYR A 69 -9.65 2.10 0.76
C TYR A 69 -9.23 0.65 0.49
N LEU A 70 -9.83 -0.01 -0.49
CA LEU A 70 -9.43 -1.36 -0.89
C LEU A 70 -7.98 -1.39 -1.39
N MET A 71 -7.56 -0.40 -2.18
CA MET A 71 -6.16 -0.29 -2.63
C MET A 71 -5.20 -0.15 -1.43
N TYR A 72 -5.57 0.61 -0.39
CA TYR A 72 -4.77 0.74 0.83
C TYR A 72 -4.57 -0.61 1.52
N ILE A 73 -5.66 -1.39 1.64
CA ILE A 73 -5.61 -2.74 2.23
C ILE A 73 -4.74 -3.68 1.39
N ILE A 74 -4.92 -3.69 0.06
CA ILE A 74 -4.15 -4.54 -0.85
C ILE A 74 -2.66 -4.21 -0.75
N ALA A 75 -2.28 -2.94 -0.79
CA ALA A 75 -0.90 -2.50 -0.66
C ALA A 75 -0.30 -2.96 0.68
N PHE A 76 -1.02 -2.80 1.78
CA PHE A 76 -0.59 -3.22 3.11
C PHE A 76 -0.34 -4.73 3.19
N VAL A 77 -1.31 -5.55 2.77
CA VAL A 77 -1.19 -7.01 2.76
C VAL A 77 -0.04 -7.45 1.85
N TYR A 78 0.10 -6.85 0.68
CA TYR A 78 1.16 -7.17 -0.27
C TYR A 78 2.54 -6.91 0.33
N VAL A 79 2.76 -5.75 0.95
CA VAL A 79 4.04 -5.41 1.61
C VAL A 79 4.36 -6.39 2.74
N ILE A 80 3.39 -6.77 3.57
CA ILE A 80 3.61 -7.77 4.64
C ILE A 80 4.08 -9.10 4.06
N LEU A 81 3.40 -9.59 3.02
CA LEU A 81 3.75 -10.86 2.38
C LEU A 81 5.15 -10.81 1.76
N LEU A 82 5.49 -9.69 1.12
CA LEU A 82 6.77 -9.48 0.48
C LEU A 82 7.92 -9.40 1.51
N THR A 83 7.71 -8.70 2.62
CA THR A 83 8.65 -8.67 3.75
C THR A 83 8.90 -10.07 4.34
N ARG A 84 7.85 -10.87 4.53
CA ARG A 84 7.99 -12.27 4.97
C ARG A 84 8.84 -13.10 4.00
N GLN A 85 8.65 -12.92 2.70
CA GLN A 85 9.45 -13.61 1.68
C GLN A 85 10.92 -13.19 1.73
N ILE A 86 11.21 -11.89 1.84
CA ILE A 86 12.58 -11.38 1.96
C ILE A 86 13.27 -11.94 3.21
N ILE A 87 12.60 -11.91 4.36
CA ILE A 87 13.16 -12.47 5.62
C ILE A 87 13.48 -13.96 5.47
N ASN A 88 12.58 -14.73 4.84
CA ASN A 88 12.81 -16.15 4.62
C ASN A 88 13.97 -16.40 3.65
N TRP A 89 14.11 -15.58 2.61
CA TRP A 89 15.21 -15.68 1.67
C TRP A 89 16.54 -15.34 2.35
N TYR A 90 16.59 -14.28 3.14
CA TYR A 90 17.76 -13.91 3.95
C TYR A 90 18.18 -15.02 4.92
N LYS A 91 17.22 -15.64 5.62
CA LYS A 91 17.50 -16.79 6.49
C LYS A 91 18.10 -17.98 5.73
N LYS A 92 17.63 -18.26 4.51
CA LYS A 92 18.18 -19.33 3.67
C LYS A 92 19.59 -19.01 3.19
N ALA A 93 19.83 -17.78 2.72
CA ALA A 93 21.15 -17.32 2.31
C ALA A 93 22.16 -17.44 3.45
N LYS A 94 21.81 -16.97 4.66
CA LYS A 94 22.68 -17.09 5.83
C LYS A 94 23.01 -18.54 6.23
N LYS A 95 22.05 -19.47 6.06
CA LYS A 95 22.31 -20.90 6.29
C LYS A 95 23.27 -21.48 5.27
N TYR A 96 23.07 -21.14 4.00
CA TYR A 96 23.94 -21.57 2.91
C TYR A 96 25.38 -21.10 3.13
N ASP A 97 25.57 -19.83 3.50
CA ASP A 97 26.88 -19.25 3.80
C ASP A 97 27.56 -19.93 5.00
N ALA A 98 26.79 -20.39 5.99
CA ALA A 98 27.31 -21.09 7.16
C ALA A 98 27.63 -22.57 6.92
N GLU A 99 27.06 -23.18 5.87
CA GLU A 99 27.33 -24.57 5.48
C GLU A 99 28.51 -24.68 4.50
N HIS A 100 28.88 -23.59 3.83
CA HIS A 100 29.90 -23.55 2.78
C HIS A 100 31.13 -22.68 3.13
N ASN A 101 31.19 -22.15 4.36
CA ASN A 101 32.40 -21.58 5.00
C ASN A 101 32.76 -22.40 6.24
#